data_AF-A0A163LIT4-F1
#
_entry.id   AF-A0A163LIT4-F1
#
_cell.length_a   1.000
_cell.length_b   1.000
_cell.length_c   1.000
_cell.angle_alpha   90.00
_cell.angle_beta   90.00
_cell.angle_gamma   90.00
#
_symmetry.space_group_name_H-M   'P 1'
#
loop_
_entity.id
_entity.type
_entity.pdbx_description
1 polymer ?
#
loop_
_entity_poly.entity_id
_entity_poly.type
_entity_poly.pdbx_seq_one_letter_code
_entity_poly.pdbx_strand_id
1 'polypeptide(L)'
;MALGGEVGELCVEIEPLLLETPPPLTSEGLESVRHEVADVALYLLRLYDVVQINPPGSFPQIVGHGAPVDSSAAASLGLARAVCRLSGAVGLLLEVFQWEDGASHALPSRIDTAELDNRLNRVWTALNTAAGLLGIDIAAAAAAKIDANEQRYPARKNYSKTLAQPFPFDNGALRDALTLAEYEHLLTLHPERSARFWATPRNQDKIMSRLKKGDVVLFTGQNHVKAIGEVGVSFRNPDAGNAMWPPQPTHGPYLNVYSLISFQETEIPYTDLRKLTDTPNSKGGDNYMGARLYDNDRAARIFDGLLIETATEYAATAELATAELAAAGIPDAPLWDHGAIVGAEAHNTNSATGSSQARTFVADRAEARLVVDYKNFLSASGDRRSQQRLKSIVGFSDIYLLPDTPGSGAAEIVEAKSSPVHGKVREALAQLLDYVIHATSEVDALTALFEGAPSARDIHWLGNYGIRCAFRDGQGGFATIAPPESRVSAMKAVWQPSGPVGAL
;
A
#
# COMPACT_ATOMS: atom_id res chain seq x y z
N MET A 1 -17.48 16.91 -5.70
CA MET A 1 -17.41 17.80 -4.52
C MET A 1 -16.22 18.74 -4.55
N ALA A 2 -14.97 18.26 -4.55
CA ALA A 2 -13.78 19.13 -4.60
C ALA A 2 -13.83 20.16 -5.73
N LEU A 3 -14.10 19.74 -6.98
CA LEU A 3 -14.32 20.64 -8.13
C LEU A 3 -15.34 21.76 -7.85
N GLY A 4 -16.42 21.48 -7.11
CA GLY A 4 -17.42 22.48 -6.74
C GLY A 4 -16.90 23.47 -5.69
N GLY A 5 -16.05 23.02 -4.78
CA GLY A 5 -15.35 23.87 -3.81
C GLY A 5 -14.42 24.86 -4.52
N GLU A 6 -13.53 24.36 -5.38
CA GLU A 6 -12.58 25.21 -6.14
C GLU A 6 -13.30 26.25 -7.02
N VAL A 7 -14.45 25.89 -7.62
CA VAL A 7 -15.26 26.86 -8.39
C VAL A 7 -15.89 27.91 -7.48
N GLY A 8 -16.23 27.56 -6.23
CA GLY A 8 -16.65 28.50 -5.21
C GLY A 8 -15.53 29.47 -4.81
N GLU A 9 -14.32 28.96 -4.58
CA GLU A 9 -13.13 29.77 -4.27
C GLU A 9 -12.78 30.70 -5.44
N LEU A 10 -12.81 30.21 -6.67
CA LEU A 10 -12.68 31.04 -7.88
C LEU A 10 -13.73 32.16 -7.94
N CYS A 11 -14.98 31.89 -7.57
CA CYS A 11 -16.02 32.94 -7.53
C CYS A 11 -15.68 34.04 -6.51
N VAL A 12 -15.14 33.66 -5.35
CA VAL A 12 -14.73 34.60 -4.30
C VAL A 12 -13.58 35.47 -4.78
N GLU A 13 -12.56 34.88 -5.41
CA GLU A 13 -11.40 35.63 -5.94
C GLU A 13 -11.77 36.57 -7.10
N ILE A 14 -12.83 36.26 -7.86
CA ILE A 14 -13.33 37.11 -8.94
C ILE A 14 -14.28 38.20 -8.45
N GLU A 15 -14.90 38.06 -7.26
CA GLU A 15 -15.89 39.02 -6.73
C GLU A 15 -15.44 40.49 -6.82
N PRO A 16 -14.20 40.87 -6.43
CA PRO A 16 -13.75 42.25 -6.52
C PRO A 16 -13.80 42.84 -7.93
N LEU A 17 -13.74 41.99 -8.96
CA LEU A 17 -13.72 42.37 -10.38
C LEU A 17 -15.11 42.69 -10.94
N LEU A 18 -16.15 42.34 -10.18
CA LEU A 18 -17.55 42.47 -10.58
C LEU A 18 -18.24 43.69 -9.95
N LEU A 19 -17.52 44.50 -9.17
CA LEU A 19 -18.02 45.74 -8.58
C LEU A 19 -18.34 46.79 -9.66
N GLU A 20 -19.28 47.70 -9.40
CA GLU A 20 -19.65 48.79 -10.33
C GLU A 20 -18.44 49.67 -10.72
N THR A 21 -17.50 49.82 -9.78
CA THR A 21 -16.18 50.43 -9.99
C THR A 21 -15.12 49.44 -9.53
N PRO A 22 -14.69 48.50 -10.39
CA PRO A 22 -13.71 47.50 -9.98
C PRO A 22 -12.38 48.19 -9.66
N PRO A 23 -11.72 47.85 -8.55
CA PRO A 23 -10.36 48.29 -8.32
C PRO A 23 -9.48 47.79 -9.47
N PRO A 24 -8.41 48.53 -9.83
CA PRO A 24 -7.46 48.03 -10.81
C PRO A 24 -6.94 46.66 -10.37
N LEU A 25 -6.94 45.71 -11.29
CA LEU A 25 -6.44 44.37 -11.03
C LEU A 25 -4.98 44.46 -10.58
N THR A 26 -4.71 44.14 -9.32
CA THR A 26 -3.33 44.03 -8.87
C THR A 26 -2.73 42.76 -9.46
N SER A 27 -1.40 42.76 -9.66
CA SER A 27 -0.70 41.55 -10.08
C SER A 27 -0.91 40.40 -9.10
N GLU A 28 -1.04 40.71 -7.81
CA GLU A 28 -1.33 39.74 -6.75
C GLU A 28 -2.75 39.15 -6.86
N GLY A 29 -3.76 40.00 -7.12
CA GLY A 29 -5.14 39.53 -7.32
C GLY A 29 -5.27 38.64 -8.57
N LEU A 30 -4.59 38.98 -9.67
CA LEU A 30 -4.56 38.13 -10.85
C LEU A 30 -3.90 36.77 -10.58
N GLU A 31 -2.85 36.75 -9.76
CA GLU A 31 -2.15 35.52 -9.43
C GLU A 31 -3.00 34.61 -8.54
N SER A 32 -3.77 35.19 -7.61
CA SER A 32 -4.77 34.46 -6.83
C SER A 32 -5.82 33.80 -7.73
N VAL A 33 -6.42 34.57 -8.64
CA VAL A 33 -7.39 34.04 -9.63
C VAL A 33 -6.75 32.97 -10.53
N ARG A 34 -5.48 33.14 -10.94
CA ARG A 34 -4.73 32.14 -11.71
C ARG A 34 -4.60 30.82 -10.94
N HIS A 35 -4.31 30.86 -9.65
CA HIS A 35 -4.22 29.67 -8.82
C HIS A 35 -5.56 28.93 -8.74
N GLU A 36 -6.67 29.64 -8.58
CA GLU A 36 -8.00 29.02 -8.51
C GLU A 36 -8.43 28.44 -9.85
N VAL A 37 -8.16 29.13 -10.97
CA VAL A 37 -8.38 28.57 -12.31
C VAL A 37 -7.57 27.29 -12.52
N ALA A 38 -6.33 27.24 -12.02
CA ALA A 38 -5.49 26.05 -12.09
C ALA A 38 -6.08 24.89 -11.29
N ASP A 39 -6.56 25.11 -10.07
CA ASP A 39 -7.17 24.07 -9.25
C ASP A 39 -8.44 23.52 -9.91
N VAL A 40 -9.33 24.38 -10.38
CA VAL A 40 -10.53 23.96 -11.13
C VAL A 40 -10.13 23.09 -12.34
N ALA A 41 -9.11 23.49 -13.10
CA ALA A 41 -8.63 22.71 -14.24
C ALA A 41 -8.06 21.34 -13.83
N LEU A 42 -7.25 21.28 -12.77
CA LEU A 42 -6.65 20.03 -12.27
C LEU A 42 -7.72 19.05 -11.77
N TYR A 43 -8.71 19.52 -11.03
CA TYR A 43 -9.81 18.65 -10.58
C TYR A 43 -10.72 18.22 -11.72
N LEU A 44 -10.95 19.07 -12.73
CA LEU A 44 -11.70 18.71 -13.91
C LEU A 44 -10.98 17.62 -14.72
N LEU A 45 -9.67 17.77 -14.97
CA LEU A 45 -8.86 16.75 -15.64
C LEU A 45 -8.82 15.45 -14.86
N ARG A 46 -8.69 15.52 -13.53
CA ARG A 46 -8.75 14.33 -12.68
C ARG A 46 -10.10 13.63 -12.77
N LEU A 47 -11.19 14.39 -12.89
CA LEU A 47 -12.51 13.81 -13.04
C LEU A 47 -12.65 13.06 -14.38
N TYR A 48 -12.19 13.64 -15.51
CA TYR A 48 -12.12 12.94 -16.80
C TYR A 48 -11.38 11.60 -16.71
N ASP A 49 -10.22 11.58 -16.04
CA ASP A 49 -9.43 10.37 -15.82
C ASP A 49 -10.18 9.34 -14.97
N VAL A 50 -10.77 9.74 -13.84
CA VAL A 50 -11.53 8.85 -12.95
C VAL A 50 -12.73 8.22 -13.67
N VAL A 51 -13.41 8.99 -14.53
CA VAL A 51 -14.60 8.51 -15.25
C VAL A 51 -14.27 7.90 -16.62
N GLN A 52 -12.97 7.83 -16.97
CA GLN A 52 -12.46 7.25 -18.21
C GLN A 52 -13.08 7.87 -19.48
N ILE A 53 -13.32 9.19 -19.45
CA ILE A 53 -13.78 9.97 -20.59
C ILE A 53 -12.60 10.84 -21.06
N ASN A 54 -12.37 10.89 -22.37
CA ASN A 54 -11.32 11.73 -22.92
C ASN A 54 -11.74 13.20 -22.90
N PRO A 55 -10.88 14.13 -22.47
CA PRO A 55 -11.18 15.56 -22.58
C PRO A 55 -11.26 15.97 -24.06
N PRO A 56 -12.02 17.02 -24.39
CA PRO A 56 -12.29 17.44 -25.78
C PRO A 56 -11.05 17.97 -26.53
N GLY A 57 -9.89 18.05 -25.88
CA GLY A 57 -8.61 18.47 -26.45
C GLY A 57 -7.68 19.11 -25.41
N SER A 58 -6.61 19.74 -25.88
CA SER A 58 -5.77 20.60 -25.05
C SER A 58 -6.47 21.94 -24.76
N PHE A 59 -6.19 22.55 -23.62
CA PHE A 59 -6.57 23.94 -23.38
C PHE A 59 -5.95 24.84 -24.47
N PRO A 60 -6.69 25.83 -25.01
CA PRO A 60 -6.13 26.78 -25.97
C PRO A 60 -4.96 27.53 -25.34
N GLN A 61 -3.81 27.56 -26.02
CA GLN A 61 -2.71 28.42 -25.62
C GLN A 61 -3.08 29.87 -25.95
N ILE A 62 -3.11 30.73 -24.95
CA ILE A 62 -3.31 32.16 -25.16
C ILE A 62 -1.94 32.74 -25.53
N VAL A 63 -1.72 32.96 -26.83
CA VAL A 63 -0.50 33.58 -27.36
C VAL A 63 -0.58 35.10 -27.11
N GLY A 64 -0.35 35.50 -25.86
CA GLY A 64 -0.36 36.91 -25.48
C GLY A 64 -0.06 37.08 -23.99
N HIS A 65 1.13 37.57 -23.67
CA HIS A 65 1.49 37.93 -22.30
C HIS A 65 0.68 39.16 -21.86
N GLY A 66 -0.28 38.96 -20.97
CA GLY A 66 -0.77 40.00 -20.07
C GLY A 66 -1.37 41.23 -20.75
N ALA A 67 -2.17 41.05 -21.81
CA ALA A 67 -3.04 42.14 -22.23
C ALA A 67 -3.86 42.58 -21.01
N PRO A 68 -3.90 43.88 -20.69
CA PRO A 68 -4.62 44.35 -19.51
C PRO A 68 -6.06 43.88 -19.59
N VAL A 69 -6.55 43.28 -18.50
CA VAL A 69 -7.95 42.87 -18.38
C VAL A 69 -8.81 44.11 -18.62
N ASP A 70 -9.70 44.03 -19.61
CA ASP A 70 -10.62 45.13 -19.90
C ASP A 70 -11.49 45.37 -18.66
N SER A 71 -11.35 46.55 -18.04
CA SER A 71 -12.11 46.96 -16.86
C SER A 71 -13.44 47.63 -17.20
N SER A 72 -13.86 47.57 -18.46
CA SER A 72 -15.17 48.08 -18.87
C SER A 72 -16.31 47.31 -18.20
N ALA A 73 -17.41 47.99 -17.92
CA ALA A 73 -18.62 47.35 -17.37
C ALA A 73 -19.14 46.20 -18.26
N ALA A 74 -18.90 46.28 -19.58
CA ALA A 74 -19.24 45.22 -20.52
C ALA A 74 -18.37 43.97 -20.31
N ALA A 75 -17.07 44.15 -20.06
CA ALA A 75 -16.15 43.07 -19.74
C ALA A 75 -16.46 42.44 -18.37
N SER A 76 -16.71 43.24 -17.32
CA SER A 76 -17.15 42.72 -16.01
C SER A 76 -18.46 41.93 -16.12
N LEU A 77 -19.44 42.41 -16.89
CA LEU A 77 -20.68 41.68 -17.14
C LEU A 77 -20.45 40.38 -17.94
N GLY A 78 -19.51 40.41 -18.90
CA GLY A 78 -19.07 39.22 -19.63
C GLY A 78 -18.46 38.17 -18.71
N LEU A 79 -17.57 38.59 -17.81
CA LEU A 79 -16.92 37.74 -16.83
C LEU A 79 -17.94 37.16 -15.83
N ALA A 80 -18.82 37.99 -15.27
CA ALA A 80 -19.89 37.54 -14.38
C ALA A 80 -20.74 36.43 -15.04
N ARG A 81 -21.15 36.63 -16.29
CA ARG A 81 -21.91 35.63 -17.05
C ARG A 81 -21.11 34.34 -17.26
N ALA A 82 -19.82 34.42 -17.54
CA ALA A 82 -18.97 33.26 -17.73
C ALA A 82 -18.81 32.45 -16.43
N VAL A 83 -18.56 33.11 -15.30
CA VAL A 83 -18.43 32.47 -13.98
C VAL A 83 -19.76 31.86 -13.51
N CYS A 84 -20.89 32.56 -13.70
CA CYS A 84 -22.20 31.97 -13.41
C CYS A 84 -22.49 30.72 -14.26
N ARG A 85 -22.08 30.72 -15.54
CA ARG A 85 -22.19 29.53 -16.40
C ARG A 85 -21.30 28.39 -15.93
N LEU A 86 -20.08 28.69 -15.48
CA LEU A 86 -19.16 27.70 -14.91
C LEU A 86 -19.76 27.07 -13.65
N SER A 87 -20.20 27.90 -12.71
CA SER A 87 -20.87 27.45 -11.47
C SER A 87 -22.10 26.60 -11.77
N GLY A 88 -22.98 27.06 -12.68
CA GLY A 88 -24.16 26.30 -13.09
C GLY A 88 -23.82 24.96 -13.78
N ALA A 89 -22.79 24.94 -14.65
CA ALA A 89 -22.34 23.72 -15.30
C ALA A 89 -21.78 22.70 -14.29
N VAL A 90 -21.04 23.17 -13.28
CA VAL A 90 -20.50 22.33 -12.20
C VAL A 90 -21.62 21.83 -11.30
N GLY A 91 -22.62 22.66 -10.98
CA GLY A 91 -23.82 22.25 -10.25
C GLY A 91 -24.54 21.10 -10.96
N LEU A 92 -24.82 21.24 -12.26
CA LEU A 92 -25.38 20.16 -13.08
C LEU A 92 -24.47 18.93 -13.05
N LEU A 93 -23.16 19.06 -13.21
CA LEU A 93 -22.27 17.90 -13.13
C LEU A 93 -22.35 17.18 -11.77
N LEU A 94 -22.45 17.92 -10.66
CA LEU A 94 -22.56 17.35 -9.31
C LEU A 94 -23.91 16.64 -9.07
N GLU A 95 -25.00 17.06 -9.71
CA GLU A 95 -26.30 16.39 -9.62
C GLU A 95 -26.25 14.92 -10.09
N VAL A 96 -25.33 14.60 -11.01
CA VAL A 96 -25.11 13.21 -11.47
C VAL A 96 -24.62 12.32 -10.34
N PHE A 97 -23.84 12.88 -9.41
CA PHE A 97 -23.19 12.15 -8.32
C PHE A 97 -23.90 12.30 -6.97
N GLN A 98 -24.93 13.15 -6.86
CA GLN A 98 -25.51 13.54 -5.57
C GLN A 98 -26.20 12.39 -4.81
N TRP A 99 -26.56 11.31 -5.52
CA TRP A 99 -27.24 10.14 -4.96
C TRP A 99 -26.32 8.95 -4.74
N GLU A 100 -25.00 9.12 -4.93
CA GLU A 100 -24.01 8.05 -4.75
C GLU A 100 -23.61 7.92 -3.28
N ASP A 101 -23.57 6.67 -2.81
CA ASP A 101 -23.25 6.31 -1.41
C ASP A 101 -21.73 6.25 -1.13
N GLY A 102 -20.90 6.57 -2.12
CA GLY A 102 -19.44 6.70 -1.98
C GLY A 102 -18.69 5.38 -1.74
N ALA A 103 -19.39 4.24 -1.77
CA ALA A 103 -18.81 2.92 -1.47
C ALA A 103 -18.22 2.22 -2.70
N SER A 104 -18.64 2.59 -3.91
CA SER A 104 -18.16 1.99 -5.17
C SER A 104 -17.14 2.88 -5.87
N HIS A 105 -16.03 2.26 -6.30
CA HIS A 105 -15.02 2.91 -7.16
C HIS A 105 -15.34 2.81 -8.66
N ALA A 106 -16.35 2.03 -9.04
CA ALA A 106 -16.84 1.97 -10.41
C ALA A 106 -17.97 2.98 -10.60
N LEU A 107 -18.00 3.63 -11.78
CA LEU A 107 -19.16 4.39 -12.24
C LEU A 107 -20.41 3.50 -12.13
N PRO A 108 -21.40 3.90 -11.33
CA PRO A 108 -22.69 3.22 -11.28
C PRO A 108 -23.26 3.03 -12.68
N SER A 109 -23.81 1.86 -12.97
CA SER A 109 -24.44 1.55 -14.26
C SER A 109 -25.61 2.47 -14.62
N ARG A 110 -26.15 3.21 -13.63
CA ARG A 110 -27.19 4.23 -13.83
C ARG A 110 -26.68 5.54 -14.43
N ILE A 111 -25.38 5.80 -14.40
CA ILE A 111 -24.81 7.02 -14.96
C ILE A 111 -24.64 6.83 -16.47
N ASP A 112 -25.42 7.56 -17.25
CA ASP A 112 -25.25 7.63 -18.69
C ASP A 112 -23.93 8.34 -19.01
N THR A 113 -22.99 7.60 -19.62
CA THR A 113 -21.67 8.12 -19.97
C THR A 113 -21.74 9.24 -21.01
N ALA A 114 -22.73 9.22 -21.90
CA ALA A 114 -22.93 10.29 -22.88
C ALA A 114 -23.46 11.56 -22.23
N GLU A 115 -24.35 11.43 -21.24
CA GLU A 115 -24.80 12.56 -20.43
C GLU A 115 -23.64 13.16 -19.62
N LEU A 116 -22.83 12.30 -18.98
CA LEU A 116 -21.69 12.71 -18.20
C LEU A 116 -20.64 13.44 -19.05
N ASP A 117 -20.31 12.90 -20.24
CA ASP A 117 -19.41 13.55 -21.21
C ASP A 117 -19.94 14.96 -21.59
N ASN A 118 -21.22 15.07 -21.93
CA ASN A 118 -21.85 16.36 -22.23
C ASN A 118 -21.75 17.36 -21.07
N ARG A 119 -21.95 16.92 -19.83
CA ARG A 119 -21.85 17.79 -18.64
C ARG A 119 -20.40 18.21 -18.37
N LEU A 120 -19.43 17.31 -18.50
CA LEU A 120 -18.00 17.61 -18.39
C LEU A 120 -17.54 18.62 -19.46
N ASN A 121 -17.97 18.44 -20.71
CA ASN A 121 -17.68 19.35 -21.81
C ASN A 121 -18.24 20.76 -21.57
N ARG A 122 -19.43 20.88 -20.96
CA ARG A 122 -19.97 22.18 -20.55
C ARG A 122 -19.10 22.89 -19.51
N VAL A 123 -18.60 22.17 -18.51
CA VAL A 123 -17.67 22.73 -17.51
C VAL A 123 -16.38 23.18 -18.19
N TRP A 124 -15.83 22.34 -19.07
CA TRP A 124 -14.63 22.67 -19.85
C TRP A 124 -14.80 23.94 -20.68
N THR A 125 -15.88 24.07 -21.45
CA THR A 125 -16.14 25.27 -22.25
C THR A 125 -16.34 26.52 -21.40
N ALA A 126 -17.06 26.39 -20.27
CA ALA A 126 -17.29 27.52 -19.37
C ALA A 126 -16.00 28.01 -18.70
N LEU A 127 -15.14 27.08 -18.25
CA LEU A 127 -13.83 27.40 -17.68
C LEU A 127 -12.94 28.11 -18.70
N ASN A 128 -12.85 27.59 -19.93
CA ASN A 128 -12.11 28.23 -21.03
C ASN A 128 -12.61 29.64 -21.32
N THR A 129 -13.93 29.84 -21.31
CA THR A 129 -14.52 31.15 -21.55
C THR A 129 -14.13 32.14 -20.44
N ALA A 130 -14.25 31.72 -19.17
CA ALA A 130 -13.89 32.57 -18.03
C ALA A 130 -12.39 32.90 -18.02
N ALA A 131 -11.52 31.91 -18.19
CA ALA A 131 -10.07 32.11 -18.25
C ALA A 131 -9.65 32.98 -19.44
N GLY A 132 -10.30 32.81 -20.60
CA GLY A 132 -10.07 33.63 -21.79
C GLY A 132 -10.40 35.11 -21.58
N LEU A 133 -11.49 35.41 -20.86
CA LEU A 133 -11.84 36.79 -20.49
C LEU A 133 -10.85 37.43 -19.49
N LEU A 134 -10.16 36.59 -18.71
CA LEU A 134 -9.13 37.01 -17.75
C LEU A 134 -7.72 37.01 -18.36
N GLY A 135 -7.55 36.55 -19.61
CA GLY A 135 -6.23 36.38 -20.24
C GLY A 135 -5.36 35.32 -19.57
N ILE A 136 -5.95 34.31 -18.92
CA ILE A 136 -5.25 33.24 -18.21
C ILE A 136 -5.05 32.05 -19.15
N ASP A 137 -3.79 31.69 -19.41
CA ASP A 137 -3.44 30.40 -20.01
C ASP A 137 -3.62 29.28 -18.97
N ILE A 138 -4.69 28.50 -19.12
CA ILE A 138 -5.06 27.43 -18.17
C ILE A 138 -3.96 26.36 -18.10
N ALA A 139 -3.34 26.00 -19.24
CA ALA A 139 -2.32 24.96 -19.26
C ALA A 139 -1.05 25.40 -18.51
N ALA A 140 -0.62 26.64 -18.74
CA ALA A 140 0.51 27.22 -18.01
C ALA A 140 0.20 27.39 -16.51
N ALA A 141 -1.00 27.83 -16.16
CA ALA A 141 -1.44 27.96 -14.78
C ALA A 141 -1.48 26.60 -14.06
N ALA A 142 -2.04 25.57 -14.69
CA ALA A 142 -2.08 24.21 -14.17
C ALA A 142 -0.67 23.62 -13.99
N ALA A 143 0.23 23.82 -14.95
CA ALA A 143 1.62 23.38 -14.85
C ALA A 143 2.35 24.05 -13.67
N ALA A 144 2.24 25.37 -13.56
CA ALA A 144 2.81 26.12 -12.44
C ALA A 144 2.25 25.66 -11.08
N LYS A 145 0.95 25.35 -11.03
CA LYS A 145 0.29 24.83 -9.82
C LYS A 145 0.79 23.42 -9.45
N ILE A 146 1.00 22.54 -10.44
CA ILE A 146 1.61 21.23 -10.21
C ILE A 146 3.02 21.41 -9.62
N ASP A 147 3.86 22.27 -10.21
CA ASP A 147 5.21 22.52 -9.72
C ASP A 147 5.20 23.08 -8.28
N ALA A 148 4.31 24.04 -8.00
CA ALA A 148 4.13 24.59 -6.66
C ALA A 148 3.64 23.53 -5.65
N ASN A 149 2.71 22.65 -6.06
CA ASN A 149 2.23 21.56 -5.24
C ASN A 149 3.31 20.50 -4.98
N GLU A 150 4.15 20.18 -5.96
CA GLU A 150 5.30 19.29 -5.78
C GLU A 150 6.33 19.87 -4.80
N GLN A 151 6.55 21.19 -4.83
CA GLN A 151 7.39 21.88 -3.85
C GLN A 151 6.75 21.86 -2.46
N ARG A 152 5.43 22.07 -2.37
CA ARG A 152 4.67 22.06 -1.12
C ARG A 152 4.57 20.67 -0.49
N TYR A 153 4.53 19.63 -1.32
CA TYR A 153 4.36 18.23 -0.91
C TYR A 153 5.46 17.33 -1.52
N PRO A 154 6.71 17.44 -1.05
CA PRO A 154 7.88 16.81 -1.67
C PRO A 154 7.93 15.27 -1.52
N ALA A 155 6.95 14.65 -0.85
CA ALA A 155 6.94 13.22 -0.54
C ALA A 155 7.14 12.34 -1.78
N ARG A 156 6.48 12.66 -2.91
CA ARG A 156 6.61 11.90 -4.16
C ARG A 156 8.00 12.00 -4.77
N LYS A 157 8.58 13.20 -4.74
CA LYS A 157 9.95 13.46 -5.21
C LYS A 157 10.97 12.72 -4.35
N ASN A 158 10.80 12.77 -3.03
CA ASN A 158 11.66 12.06 -2.08
C ASN A 158 11.56 10.54 -2.26
N TYR A 159 10.34 10.00 -2.44
CA TYR A 159 10.11 8.58 -2.70
C TYR A 159 10.88 8.13 -3.93
N SER A 160 10.74 8.86 -5.04
CA SER A 160 11.42 8.54 -6.30
C SER A 160 12.95 8.59 -6.17
N LYS A 161 13.46 9.45 -5.29
CA LYS A 161 14.90 9.63 -5.09
C LYS A 161 15.54 8.52 -4.25
N THR A 162 14.90 8.09 -3.16
CA THR A 162 15.56 7.26 -2.14
C THR A 162 14.82 5.98 -1.76
N LEU A 163 13.58 5.77 -2.22
CA LEU A 163 12.82 4.54 -1.98
C LEU A 163 12.65 3.71 -3.26
N ALA A 164 12.34 4.33 -4.40
CA ALA A 164 12.18 3.63 -5.67
C ALA A 164 13.45 2.86 -6.09
N GLN A 165 14.62 3.34 -5.68
CA GLN A 165 15.92 2.71 -5.91
C GLN A 165 16.83 2.87 -4.67
N PRO A 166 17.74 1.92 -4.42
CA PRO A 166 18.77 2.09 -3.40
C PRO A 166 19.61 3.34 -3.67
N PHE A 167 19.86 4.12 -2.62
CA PHE A 167 20.65 5.34 -2.64
C PHE A 167 22.05 5.04 -2.06
N PRO A 168 23.14 5.37 -2.77
CA PRO A 168 24.50 5.10 -2.31
C PRO A 168 24.85 5.95 -1.08
N PHE A 169 25.56 5.35 -0.12
CA PHE A 169 26.03 6.05 1.09
C PHE A 169 27.53 5.91 1.35
N ASP A 170 28.29 5.25 0.47
CA ASP A 170 29.75 5.14 0.55
C ASP A 170 30.53 6.25 -0.15
N ASN A 171 29.84 7.13 -0.86
CA ASN A 171 30.43 8.26 -1.56
C ASN A 171 29.48 9.49 -1.57
N GLY A 172 30.04 10.63 -1.98
CA GLY A 172 29.29 11.87 -2.17
C GLY A 172 28.80 12.52 -0.87
N ALA A 173 27.84 13.44 -1.02
CA ALA A 173 27.39 14.31 0.07
C ALA A 173 26.83 13.55 1.28
N LEU A 174 26.18 12.39 1.07
CA LEU A 174 25.67 11.59 2.19
C LEU A 174 26.84 10.99 2.98
N ARG A 175 27.86 10.45 2.31
CA ARG A 175 29.04 9.92 2.99
C ARG A 175 29.75 10.98 3.81
N ASP A 176 29.91 12.19 3.25
CA ASP A 176 30.56 13.32 3.92
C ASP A 176 29.77 13.80 5.15
N ALA A 177 28.45 13.64 5.13
CA ALA A 177 27.56 14.04 6.22
C ALA A 177 27.38 12.99 7.33
N LEU A 178 27.67 11.71 7.04
CA LEU A 178 27.57 10.63 8.03
C LEU A 178 28.73 10.66 9.02
N THR A 179 28.42 10.51 10.31
CA THR A 179 29.44 10.19 11.32
C THR A 179 30.03 8.81 11.06
N LEU A 180 31.23 8.54 11.59
CA LEU A 180 31.87 7.22 11.43
C LEU A 180 30.97 6.09 11.95
N ALA A 181 30.36 6.28 13.13
CA ALA A 181 29.47 5.29 13.73
C ALA A 181 28.21 5.04 12.89
N GLU A 182 27.58 6.08 12.33
CA GLU A 182 26.42 5.93 11.44
C GLU A 182 26.80 5.19 10.16
N TYR A 183 27.95 5.50 9.56
CA TYR A 183 28.47 4.82 8.38
C TYR A 183 28.75 3.34 8.66
N GLU A 184 29.40 3.00 9.78
CA GLU A 184 29.68 1.62 10.18
C GLU A 184 28.40 0.81 10.44
N HIS A 185 27.39 1.43 11.08
CA HIS A 185 26.08 0.79 11.26
C HIS A 185 25.37 0.54 9.93
N LEU A 186 25.40 1.51 9.01
CA LEU A 186 24.83 1.35 7.67
C LEU A 186 25.55 0.24 6.91
N LEU A 187 26.88 0.20 6.93
CA LEU A 187 27.66 -0.84 6.27
C LEU A 187 27.40 -2.24 6.84
N THR A 188 27.12 -2.34 8.14
CA THR A 188 26.79 -3.61 8.81
C THR A 188 25.47 -4.18 8.31
N LEU A 189 24.45 -3.33 8.07
CA LEU A 189 23.13 -3.78 7.62
C LEU A 189 22.96 -3.77 6.09
N HIS A 190 23.78 -2.99 5.38
CA HIS A 190 23.72 -2.79 3.92
C HIS A 190 25.13 -2.95 3.32
N PRO A 191 25.68 -4.18 3.28
CA PRO A 191 27.05 -4.44 2.80
C PRO A 191 27.28 -4.00 1.35
N GLU A 192 26.22 -3.86 0.55
CA GLU A 192 26.21 -3.33 -0.81
C GLU A 192 26.47 -1.81 -0.90
N ARG A 193 26.63 -1.12 0.23
CA ARG A 193 26.97 0.31 0.31
C ARG A 193 25.93 1.27 -0.28
N SER A 194 24.73 0.76 -0.47
CA SER A 194 23.55 1.53 -0.85
C SER A 194 22.38 1.03 -0.03
N ALA A 195 21.41 1.89 0.26
CA ALA A 195 20.22 1.51 0.99
C ALA A 195 19.04 2.38 0.56
N ARG A 196 17.82 1.93 0.82
CA ARG A 196 16.66 2.80 0.69
C ARG A 196 16.49 3.63 1.94
N PHE A 197 16.22 4.92 1.79
CA PHE A 197 16.12 5.86 2.91
C PHE A 197 14.80 6.60 2.91
N TRP A 198 14.35 6.92 4.12
CA TRP A 198 13.32 7.90 4.35
C TRP A 198 13.72 8.82 5.50
N ALA A 199 13.16 10.03 5.50
CA ALA A 199 13.34 10.92 6.63
C ALA A 199 12.12 11.79 6.89
N THR A 200 12.05 12.26 8.14
CA THR A 200 10.98 13.11 8.62
C THR A 200 11.52 14.36 9.31
N PRO A 201 10.77 15.49 9.24
CA PRO A 201 11.15 16.70 9.96
C PRO A 201 10.95 16.57 11.47
N ARG A 202 11.39 17.58 12.22
CA ARG A 202 11.41 17.60 13.70
C ARG A 202 10.04 17.36 14.35
N ASN A 203 8.94 17.73 13.69
CA ASN A 203 7.60 17.51 14.23
C ASN A 203 7.23 16.03 14.38
N GLN A 204 8.04 15.10 13.84
CA GLN A 204 7.87 13.65 14.00
C GLN A 204 8.81 13.03 15.04
N ASP A 205 9.59 13.83 15.80
CA ASP A 205 10.59 13.35 16.75
C ASP A 205 10.04 12.30 17.74
N LYS A 206 8.81 12.47 18.22
CA LYS A 206 8.17 11.55 19.18
C LYS A 206 7.89 10.17 18.59
N ILE A 207 7.51 10.11 17.32
CA ILE A 207 7.31 8.83 16.61
C ILE A 207 8.67 8.21 16.35
N MET A 208 9.60 9.00 15.84
CA MET A 208 10.94 8.54 15.45
C MET A 208 11.79 8.05 16.63
N SER A 209 11.61 8.61 17.84
CA SER A 209 12.30 8.11 19.05
C SER A 209 11.85 6.71 19.49
N ARG A 210 10.70 6.24 19.00
CA ARG A 210 10.14 4.93 19.33
C ARG A 210 10.46 3.89 18.25
N LEU A 211 10.90 4.34 17.07
CA LEU A 211 11.22 3.48 15.95
C LEU A 211 12.50 2.67 16.22
N LYS A 212 12.44 1.37 15.98
CA LYS A 212 13.53 0.42 16.20
C LYS A 212 13.83 -0.35 14.91
N LYS A 213 15.02 -0.97 14.87
CA LYS A 213 15.35 -1.97 13.86
C LYS A 213 14.30 -3.09 13.90
N GLY A 214 13.82 -3.51 12.73
CA GLY A 214 12.80 -4.55 12.59
C GLY A 214 11.36 -4.02 12.56
N ASP A 215 11.13 -2.75 12.93
CA ASP A 215 9.80 -2.15 12.79
C ASP A 215 9.41 -2.05 11.31
N VAL A 216 8.12 -2.24 11.03
CA VAL A 216 7.59 -2.16 9.66
C VAL A 216 6.95 -0.80 9.40
N VAL A 217 7.25 -0.24 8.23
CA VAL A 217 6.69 1.01 7.72
C VAL A 217 5.84 0.72 6.49
N LEU A 218 4.60 1.19 6.53
CA LEU A 218 3.71 1.25 5.37
C LEU A 218 3.82 2.63 4.72
N PHE A 219 4.31 2.71 3.48
CA PHE A 219 4.33 3.94 2.71
C PHE A 219 2.98 4.11 2.01
N THR A 220 2.26 5.18 2.33
CA THR A 220 0.90 5.40 1.85
C THR A 220 0.82 6.60 0.89
N GLY A 221 -0.08 6.52 -0.09
CA GLY A 221 -0.31 7.56 -1.08
C GLY A 221 -1.32 7.12 -2.13
N GLN A 222 -1.99 8.08 -2.78
CA GLN A 222 -2.97 7.78 -3.83
C GLN A 222 -4.07 6.77 -3.39
N ASN A 223 -4.52 6.84 -2.14
CA ASN A 223 -5.47 5.91 -1.52
C ASN A 223 -5.01 4.44 -1.41
N HIS A 224 -3.70 4.21 -1.46
CA HIS A 224 -3.09 2.88 -1.36
C HIS A 224 -1.88 2.89 -0.42
N VAL A 225 -1.54 1.74 0.16
CA VAL A 225 -0.18 1.42 0.56
C VAL A 225 0.60 1.15 -0.73
N LYS A 226 1.62 1.97 -1.00
CA LYS A 226 2.46 1.91 -2.21
C LYS A 226 3.73 1.10 -1.99
N ALA A 227 4.18 0.98 -0.75
CA ALA A 227 5.30 0.11 -0.41
C ALA A 227 5.27 -0.29 1.07
N ILE A 228 5.95 -1.37 1.38
CA ILE A 228 6.19 -1.86 2.73
C ILE A 228 7.70 -1.98 2.89
N GLY A 229 8.23 -1.47 4.00
CA GLY A 229 9.64 -1.56 4.31
C GLY A 229 9.88 -1.92 5.76
N GLU A 230 11.01 -2.55 6.04
CA GLU A 230 11.47 -2.86 7.38
C GLU A 230 12.65 -1.97 7.76
N VAL A 231 12.55 -1.34 8.92
CA VAL A 231 13.53 -0.37 9.41
C VAL A 231 14.84 -1.06 9.75
N GLY A 232 15.93 -0.53 9.19
CA GLY A 232 17.30 -0.88 9.51
C GLY A 232 17.91 0.07 10.53
N VAL A 233 18.86 0.89 10.08
CA VAL A 233 19.51 1.92 10.90
C VAL A 233 18.63 3.15 10.97
N SER A 234 18.36 3.66 12.17
CA SER A 234 17.66 4.92 12.45
C SER A 234 18.60 5.86 13.21
N PHE A 235 18.70 7.12 12.78
CA PHE A 235 19.57 8.12 13.38
C PHE A 235 19.03 9.55 13.17
N ARG A 236 19.56 10.50 13.96
CA ARG A 236 19.17 11.92 13.90
C ARG A 236 20.35 12.76 13.43
N ASN A 237 20.39 13.04 12.13
CA ASN A 237 21.47 13.78 11.51
C ASN A 237 20.89 14.69 10.40
N PRO A 238 20.78 16.01 10.65
CA PRO A 238 20.18 16.93 9.69
C PRO A 238 21.05 17.11 8.44
N ASP A 239 22.37 16.96 8.56
CA ASP A 239 23.29 17.07 7.43
C ASP A 239 23.11 15.88 6.49
N ALA A 240 22.98 14.67 7.03
CA ALA A 240 22.68 13.47 6.25
C ALA A 240 21.30 13.56 5.58
N GLY A 241 20.28 14.05 6.29
CA GLY A 241 18.97 14.30 5.70
C GLY A 241 19.03 15.34 4.57
N ASN A 242 19.74 16.45 4.77
CA ASN A 242 19.89 17.50 3.77
C ASN A 242 20.73 17.08 2.55
N ALA A 243 21.67 16.16 2.73
CA ALA A 243 22.41 15.55 1.63
C ALA A 243 21.49 14.75 0.69
N MET A 244 20.42 14.17 1.23
CA MET A 244 19.43 13.41 0.45
C MET A 244 18.25 14.27 -0.03
N TRP A 245 17.76 15.23 0.74
CA TRP A 245 16.58 16.02 0.37
C TRP A 245 16.74 17.49 0.78
N PRO A 246 16.32 18.45 -0.06
CA PRO A 246 16.38 19.86 0.31
C PRO A 246 15.48 20.16 1.52
N PRO A 247 15.87 21.04 2.45
CA PRO A 247 15.03 21.43 3.59
C PRO A 247 13.63 21.88 3.16
N GLN A 248 12.61 21.53 3.94
CA GLN A 248 11.25 21.98 3.67
C GLN A 248 11.08 23.46 4.07
N PRO A 249 10.43 24.30 3.25
CA PRO A 249 10.22 25.72 3.58
C PRO A 249 9.48 25.93 4.91
N THR A 250 8.51 25.06 5.22
CA THR A 250 7.63 25.19 6.38
C THR A 250 8.06 24.37 7.59
N HIS A 251 8.77 23.25 7.38
CA HIS A 251 9.09 22.28 8.43
C HIS A 251 10.59 22.15 8.72
N GLY A 252 11.43 22.89 7.98
CA GLY A 252 12.88 22.89 8.15
C GLY A 252 13.55 21.62 7.60
N PRO A 253 14.77 21.30 8.08
CA PRO A 253 15.55 20.18 7.57
C PRO A 253 14.94 18.82 7.94
N TYR A 254 15.24 17.80 7.13
CA TYR A 254 14.95 16.41 7.47
C TYR A 254 15.95 15.94 8.51
N LEU A 255 15.48 15.67 9.73
CA LEU A 255 16.34 15.36 10.86
C LEU A 255 16.40 13.85 11.16
N ASN A 256 15.24 13.21 11.18
CA ASN A 256 15.11 11.82 11.58
C ASN A 256 15.20 10.94 10.34
N VAL A 257 16.33 10.27 10.15
CA VAL A 257 16.63 9.43 8.97
C VAL A 257 16.57 7.97 9.38
N TYR A 258 15.98 7.13 8.54
CA TYR A 258 16.11 5.69 8.66
C TYR A 258 16.35 5.03 7.30
N SER A 259 17.11 3.94 7.33
CA SER A 259 17.30 3.04 6.19
C SER A 259 16.33 1.86 6.25
N LEU A 260 16.13 1.17 5.14
CA LEU A 260 15.27 -0.01 5.04
C LEU A 260 16.08 -1.25 4.66
N ILE A 261 16.06 -2.29 5.51
CA ILE A 261 16.72 -3.59 5.27
C ILE A 261 15.89 -4.54 4.40
N SER A 262 14.59 -4.28 4.32
CA SER A 262 13.69 -4.93 3.37
C SER A 262 12.76 -3.87 2.79
N PHE A 263 12.43 -3.99 1.50
CA PHE A 263 11.52 -3.07 0.81
C PHE A 263 10.82 -3.77 -0.34
N GLN A 264 9.50 -3.60 -0.40
CA GLN A 264 8.67 -4.14 -1.46
C GLN A 264 7.63 -3.11 -1.88
N GLU A 265 7.55 -2.86 -3.19
CA GLU A 265 6.45 -2.08 -3.75
C GLU A 265 5.17 -2.92 -3.73
N THR A 266 4.05 -2.26 -3.44
CA THR A 266 2.74 -2.89 -3.37
C THR A 266 1.66 -1.89 -3.77
N GLU A 267 0.42 -2.35 -3.85
CA GLU A 267 -0.71 -1.49 -4.14
C GLU A 267 -1.91 -1.97 -3.34
N ILE A 268 -1.89 -1.78 -2.01
CA ILE A 268 -2.97 -2.23 -1.12
C ILE A 268 -3.95 -1.06 -0.90
N PRO A 269 -5.22 -1.15 -1.34
CA PRO A 269 -6.17 -0.07 -1.16
C PRO A 269 -6.39 0.24 0.32
N TYR A 270 -6.64 1.50 0.63
CA TYR A 270 -7.01 1.90 1.98
C TYR A 270 -8.26 1.18 2.48
N THR A 271 -9.17 0.76 1.61
CA THR A 271 -10.34 -0.04 2.01
C THR A 271 -9.93 -1.37 2.66
N ASP A 272 -8.86 -2.01 2.18
CA ASP A 272 -8.36 -3.25 2.75
C ASP A 272 -7.56 -2.98 4.03
N LEU A 273 -6.70 -1.96 4.03
CA LEU A 273 -5.99 -1.55 5.25
C LEU A 273 -6.96 -1.15 6.39
N ARG A 274 -8.06 -0.47 6.06
CA ARG A 274 -9.09 -0.08 7.03
C ARG A 274 -9.73 -1.28 7.72
N LYS A 275 -9.96 -2.40 7.02
CA LYS A 275 -10.47 -3.63 7.64
C LYS A 275 -9.56 -4.12 8.77
N LEU A 276 -8.25 -3.85 8.68
CA LEU A 276 -7.26 -4.26 9.67
C LEU A 276 -7.08 -3.22 10.78
N THR A 277 -7.16 -1.92 10.44
CA THR A 277 -6.89 -0.84 11.38
C THR A 277 -8.12 -0.32 12.13
N ASP A 278 -9.31 -0.43 11.54
CA ASP A 278 -10.54 0.09 12.13
C ASP A 278 -10.96 -0.72 13.35
N THR A 279 -11.64 -0.03 14.27
CA THR A 279 -12.29 -0.63 15.43
C THR A 279 -13.78 -0.28 15.39
N PRO A 280 -14.66 -0.89 16.20
CA PRO A 280 -16.09 -0.57 16.22
C PRO A 280 -16.40 0.92 16.46
N ASN A 281 -15.45 1.67 17.02
CA ASN A 281 -15.56 3.11 17.28
C ASN A 281 -14.85 3.99 16.22
N SER A 282 -14.29 3.39 15.16
CA SER A 282 -13.72 4.14 14.04
C SER A 282 -14.83 4.87 13.30
N LYS A 283 -14.61 6.14 12.95
CA LYS A 283 -15.54 6.92 12.12
C LYS A 283 -15.55 6.50 10.64
N GLY A 284 -14.74 5.50 10.26
CA GLY A 284 -14.45 5.18 8.86
C GLY A 284 -13.71 6.32 8.14
N GLY A 285 -13.38 6.12 6.87
CA GLY A 285 -12.90 7.21 6.00
C GLY A 285 -11.47 7.70 6.24
N ASP A 286 -10.68 7.01 7.07
CA ASP A 286 -9.29 7.41 7.34
C ASP A 286 -8.44 7.43 6.06
N ASN A 287 -7.77 8.56 5.80
CA ASN A 287 -6.95 8.78 4.61
C ASN A 287 -5.45 8.55 4.85
N TYR A 288 -5.07 8.10 6.05
CA TYR A 288 -3.69 7.82 6.46
C TYR A 288 -2.71 8.95 6.14
N MET A 289 -3.17 10.21 6.21
CA MET A 289 -2.29 11.37 6.07
C MET A 289 -1.46 11.55 7.34
N GLY A 290 -0.14 11.71 7.16
CA GLY A 290 0.84 11.91 8.23
C GLY A 290 1.40 10.61 8.80
N ALA A 291 2.56 10.71 9.47
CA ALA A 291 3.20 9.57 10.12
C ALA A 291 2.37 9.10 11.33
N ARG A 292 2.26 7.80 11.49
CA ARG A 292 1.53 7.13 12.57
C ARG A 292 2.32 5.94 13.06
N LEU A 293 2.16 5.62 14.34
CA LEU A 293 2.78 4.45 14.95
C LEU A 293 1.68 3.63 15.61
N TYR A 294 1.61 2.37 15.22
CA TYR A 294 0.78 1.35 15.85
C TYR A 294 1.70 0.39 16.59
N ASP A 295 1.52 0.25 17.90
CA ASP A 295 2.29 -0.66 18.78
C ASP A 295 1.36 -1.46 19.71
N ASN A 296 0.19 -1.81 19.20
CA ASN A 296 -0.88 -2.50 19.90
C ASN A 296 -1.51 -3.54 18.97
N ASP A 297 -2.61 -4.18 19.40
CA ASP A 297 -3.36 -5.16 18.61
C ASP A 297 -3.67 -4.77 17.15
N ARG A 298 -3.64 -3.47 16.80
CA ARG A 298 -3.76 -3.04 15.40
C ARG A 298 -2.53 -3.41 14.59
N ALA A 299 -1.33 -3.26 15.14
CA ALA A 299 -0.09 -3.70 14.52
C ALA A 299 -0.18 -5.21 14.26
N ALA A 300 -0.50 -6.01 15.28
CA ALA A 300 -0.73 -7.45 15.13
C ALA A 300 -1.67 -7.82 13.97
N ARG A 301 -2.83 -7.14 13.87
CA ARG A 301 -3.79 -7.34 12.78
C ARG A 301 -3.27 -6.94 11.41
N ILE A 302 -2.43 -5.91 11.33
CA ILE A 302 -1.77 -5.51 10.08
C ILE A 302 -0.77 -6.59 9.66
N PHE A 303 0.07 -7.07 10.58
CA PHE A 303 1.03 -8.13 10.31
C PHE A 303 0.34 -9.42 9.84
N ASP A 304 -0.68 -9.89 10.57
CA ASP A 304 -1.45 -11.09 10.20
C ASP A 304 -2.25 -10.87 8.91
N GLY A 305 -3.01 -9.78 8.82
CA GLY A 305 -3.91 -9.54 7.69
C GLY A 305 -3.20 -9.21 6.37
N LEU A 306 -1.97 -8.70 6.42
CA LEU A 306 -1.15 -8.46 5.24
C LEU A 306 -0.05 -9.51 5.05
N LEU A 307 0.00 -10.54 5.91
CA LEU A 307 1.00 -11.61 5.90
C LEU A 307 2.43 -11.04 5.80
N ILE A 308 2.73 -10.03 6.61
CA ILE A 308 4.05 -9.40 6.62
C ILE A 308 5.02 -10.27 7.41
N GLU A 309 6.15 -10.59 6.79
CA GLU A 309 7.27 -11.26 7.43
C GLU A 309 8.47 -10.32 7.47
N THR A 310 9.08 -10.17 8.64
CA THR A 310 10.27 -9.32 8.77
C THR A 310 11.54 -10.12 8.53
N ALA A 311 12.49 -9.53 7.82
CA ALA A 311 13.85 -10.07 7.65
C ALA A 311 14.54 -10.25 9.01
N THR A 312 14.27 -9.39 10.00
CA THR A 312 14.78 -9.55 11.36
C THR A 312 14.23 -10.81 12.04
N GLU A 313 12.93 -11.08 11.94
CA GLU A 313 12.35 -12.31 12.50
C GLU A 313 12.87 -13.57 11.79
N TYR A 314 13.01 -13.51 10.47
CA TYR A 314 13.58 -14.61 9.70
C TYR A 314 15.03 -14.91 10.13
N ALA A 315 15.87 -13.87 10.22
CA ALA A 315 17.26 -14.02 10.66
C ALA A 315 17.36 -14.60 12.08
N ALA A 316 16.53 -14.13 13.02
CA ALA A 316 16.51 -14.66 14.38
C ALA A 316 16.12 -16.16 14.41
N THR A 317 15.21 -16.58 13.54
CA THR A 317 14.77 -17.98 13.44
C THR A 317 15.88 -18.87 12.87
N ALA A 318 16.53 -18.40 11.81
CA ALA A 318 17.66 -19.10 11.21
C ALA A 318 18.84 -19.24 12.20
N GLU A 319 19.09 -18.21 13.01
CA GLU A 319 20.13 -18.26 14.04
C GLU A 319 19.79 -19.23 15.16
N LEU A 320 18.56 -19.22 15.69
CA LEU A 320 18.12 -20.19 16.69
C LEU A 320 18.28 -21.63 16.19
N ALA A 321 17.82 -21.90 14.96
CA ALA A 321 18.01 -23.20 14.33
C ALA A 321 19.50 -23.58 14.20
N THR A 322 20.37 -22.61 13.84
CA THR A 322 21.82 -22.83 13.76
C THR A 322 22.45 -23.11 15.13
N ALA A 323 22.01 -22.41 16.18
CA ALA A 323 22.49 -22.61 17.54
C ALA A 323 22.06 -23.96 18.12
N GLU A 324 20.84 -24.40 17.83
CA GLU A 324 20.33 -25.72 18.22
C GLU A 324 21.08 -26.85 17.49
N LEU A 325 21.38 -26.68 16.19
CA LEU A 325 22.24 -27.59 15.44
C LEU A 325 23.63 -27.72 16.07
N ALA A 326 24.25 -26.60 16.44
CA ALA A 326 25.56 -26.59 17.09
C ALA A 326 25.50 -27.28 18.47
N ALA A 327 24.42 -27.08 19.23
CA ALA A 327 24.22 -27.70 20.55
C ALA A 327 23.99 -29.22 20.47
N ALA A 328 23.34 -29.70 19.40
CA ALA A 328 23.12 -31.13 19.18
C ALA A 328 24.41 -31.90 18.82
N GLY A 329 25.50 -31.20 18.50
CA GLY A 329 26.77 -31.82 18.13
C GLY A 329 26.70 -32.62 16.83
N ILE A 330 25.71 -32.33 15.98
CA ILE A 330 25.48 -33.01 14.71
C ILE A 330 25.98 -32.09 13.60
N PRO A 331 27.16 -32.35 13.00
CA PRO A 331 27.79 -31.38 12.10
C PRO A 331 27.09 -31.24 10.73
N ASP A 332 26.23 -32.18 10.33
CA ASP A 332 25.73 -32.28 8.95
C ASP A 332 24.37 -33.01 8.76
N ALA A 333 23.57 -33.27 9.80
CA ALA A 333 22.23 -33.82 9.58
C ALA A 333 21.20 -32.69 9.42
N PRO A 334 20.28 -32.75 8.44
CA PRO A 334 19.12 -31.88 8.42
C PRO A 334 18.28 -32.21 9.66
N LEU A 335 18.43 -31.42 10.71
CA LEU A 335 17.60 -31.53 11.89
C LEU A 335 16.24 -30.97 11.51
N TRP A 336 15.26 -31.85 11.44
CA TRP A 336 13.86 -31.50 11.23
C TRP A 336 13.35 -30.89 12.53
N ASP A 337 13.54 -29.58 12.69
CA ASP A 337 13.08 -28.86 13.87
C ASP A 337 11.55 -28.73 13.86
N HIS A 338 10.93 -28.79 15.04
CA HIS A 338 9.51 -28.48 15.17
C HIS A 338 9.37 -26.96 15.08
N GLY A 339 8.64 -26.48 14.07
CA GLY A 339 8.34 -25.08 13.90
C GLY A 339 7.68 -24.47 15.13
N ALA A 340 7.66 -23.14 15.22
CA ALA A 340 6.95 -22.43 16.27
C ALA A 340 5.53 -22.08 15.81
N ILE A 341 4.57 -22.21 16.72
CA ILE A 341 3.26 -21.58 16.56
C ILE A 341 3.40 -20.09 16.85
N VAL A 342 2.99 -19.24 15.92
CA VAL A 342 2.97 -17.80 16.14
C VAL A 342 1.54 -17.33 16.33
N GLY A 343 1.22 -16.92 17.56
CA GLY A 343 0.05 -16.11 17.86
C GLY A 343 0.30 -14.64 17.49
N ALA A 344 -0.76 -13.84 17.38
CA ALA A 344 -0.65 -12.40 17.16
C ALA A 344 0.13 -11.72 18.33
N GLU A 345 1.40 -11.39 18.06
CA GLU A 345 2.43 -10.71 18.88
C GLU A 345 3.20 -11.51 19.96
N ALA A 346 4.55 -11.52 19.86
CA ALA A 346 5.46 -10.60 20.55
C ALA A 346 6.95 -10.99 20.36
N HIS A 347 7.84 -10.04 20.00
CA HIS A 347 9.03 -9.65 20.80
C HIS A 347 10.22 -9.06 20.03
N ASN A 348 10.75 -7.99 20.62
CA ASN A 348 12.08 -7.42 20.41
C ASN A 348 13.16 -8.43 20.82
N THR A 349 14.10 -8.73 19.92
CA THR A 349 15.39 -9.36 20.27
C THR A 349 16.53 -8.54 19.67
N ASN A 350 17.54 -8.21 20.47
CA ASN A 350 18.67 -7.40 20.07
C ASN A 350 19.70 -8.25 19.30
N SER A 351 19.74 -8.02 17.98
CA SER A 351 20.84 -8.25 17.03
C SER A 351 21.55 -9.61 16.98
N ALA A 352 21.54 -10.19 15.78
CA ALA A 352 22.64 -10.99 15.25
C ALA A 352 22.92 -10.65 13.79
N THR A 353 24.17 -10.84 13.38
CA THR A 353 24.66 -10.57 12.03
C THR A 353 24.84 -11.88 11.28
N GLY A 354 23.99 -12.09 10.28
CA GLY A 354 24.17 -13.10 9.23
C GLY A 354 23.80 -12.47 7.89
N SER A 355 24.68 -12.60 6.89
CA SER A 355 24.43 -12.13 5.54
C SER A 355 23.46 -13.09 4.84
N SER A 356 22.16 -12.91 5.04
CA SER A 356 21.14 -13.49 4.18
C SER A 356 20.85 -12.50 3.04
N GLN A 357 20.97 -12.92 1.78
CA GLN A 357 20.48 -12.12 0.65
C GLN A 357 19.03 -11.71 0.95
N ALA A 358 18.74 -10.41 0.89
CA ALA A 358 17.45 -9.82 1.24
C ALA A 358 16.30 -10.57 0.55
N ARG A 359 15.74 -11.55 1.24
CA ARG A 359 14.56 -12.29 0.81
C ARG A 359 13.38 -11.37 1.09
N THR A 360 12.84 -10.80 0.03
CA THR A 360 11.66 -9.95 0.03
C THR A 360 10.45 -10.84 0.32
N PHE A 361 9.85 -10.74 1.50
CA PHE A 361 8.64 -11.49 1.85
C PHE A 361 7.56 -10.57 2.44
N VAL A 362 6.86 -9.86 1.56
CA VAL A 362 5.45 -9.57 1.76
C VAL A 362 4.67 -10.42 0.77
N ALA A 363 3.67 -11.14 1.26
CA ALA A 363 2.77 -11.94 0.45
C ALA A 363 2.17 -11.15 -0.71
N ASP A 364 1.94 -11.84 -1.82
CA ASP A 364 1.19 -11.33 -2.96
C ASP A 364 -0.18 -10.81 -2.45
N ARG A 365 -0.57 -9.60 -2.84
CA ARG A 365 -1.83 -8.95 -2.45
C ARG A 365 -3.05 -9.85 -2.68
N ALA A 366 -3.03 -10.62 -3.77
CA ALA A 366 -4.11 -11.55 -4.07
C ALA A 366 -4.14 -12.74 -3.10
N GLU A 367 -2.98 -13.23 -2.66
CA GLU A 367 -2.87 -14.31 -1.66
C GLU A 367 -3.35 -13.84 -0.29
N ALA A 368 -2.90 -12.68 0.19
CA ALA A 368 -3.33 -12.14 1.47
C ALA A 368 -4.86 -11.93 1.54
N ARG A 369 -5.45 -11.38 0.46
CA ARG A 369 -6.92 -11.22 0.37
C ARG A 369 -7.63 -12.57 0.36
N LEU A 370 -7.10 -13.54 -0.38
CA LEU A 370 -7.65 -14.90 -0.44
C LEU A 370 -7.62 -15.58 0.93
N VAL A 371 -6.53 -15.44 1.69
CA VAL A 371 -6.39 -15.94 3.05
C VAL A 371 -7.42 -15.30 3.99
N VAL A 372 -7.51 -13.96 4.00
CA VAL A 372 -8.49 -13.24 4.84
C VAL A 372 -9.92 -13.67 4.52
N ASP A 373 -10.28 -13.75 3.24
CA ASP A 373 -11.63 -14.14 2.83
C ASP A 373 -11.92 -15.61 3.19
N TYR A 374 -10.94 -16.49 3.11
CA TYR A 374 -11.07 -17.89 3.52
C TYR A 374 -11.19 -18.04 5.05
N LYS A 375 -10.38 -17.32 5.84
CA LYS A 375 -10.51 -17.24 7.32
C LYS A 375 -11.91 -16.80 7.75
N ASN A 376 -12.45 -15.79 7.06
CA ASN A 376 -13.82 -15.30 7.29
C ASN A 376 -14.87 -16.36 6.90
N PHE A 377 -14.70 -17.02 5.76
CA PHE A 377 -15.59 -18.10 5.31
C PHE A 377 -15.62 -19.27 6.30
N LEU A 378 -14.46 -19.72 6.79
CA LEU A 378 -14.36 -20.77 7.80
C LEU A 378 -15.12 -20.37 9.07
N SER A 379 -14.89 -19.16 9.57
CA SER A 379 -15.56 -18.62 10.76
C SER A 379 -17.09 -18.54 10.57
N ALA A 380 -17.55 -18.06 9.41
CA ALA A 380 -18.97 -17.97 9.08
C ALA A 380 -19.63 -19.34 8.93
N SER A 381 -18.86 -20.34 8.48
CA SER A 381 -19.30 -21.73 8.36
C SER A 381 -19.31 -22.49 9.71
N GLY A 382 -18.92 -21.81 10.80
CA GLY A 382 -18.91 -22.37 12.13
C GLY A 382 -17.65 -23.16 12.49
N ASP A 383 -16.59 -23.09 11.68
CA ASP A 383 -15.28 -23.61 12.06
C ASP A 383 -14.75 -22.81 13.26
N ARG A 384 -14.42 -23.51 14.33
CA ARG A 384 -13.97 -22.91 15.59
C ARG A 384 -12.46 -23.01 15.80
N ARG A 385 -11.77 -23.83 14.99
CA ARG A 385 -10.33 -24.08 15.09
C ARG A 385 -9.55 -22.77 15.15
N SER A 386 -8.51 -22.76 15.99
CA SER A 386 -7.58 -21.65 16.07
C SER A 386 -6.86 -21.46 14.74
N GLN A 387 -6.96 -20.27 14.15
CA GLN A 387 -6.40 -19.94 12.83
C GLN A 387 -5.10 -19.17 13.01
N GLN A 388 -3.98 -19.88 13.06
CA GLN A 388 -2.64 -19.33 13.33
C GLN A 388 -1.74 -19.48 12.10
N ARG A 389 -0.44 -19.19 12.24
CA ARG A 389 0.59 -19.49 11.23
C ARG A 389 1.62 -20.43 11.83
N LEU A 390 2.07 -21.40 11.04
CA LEU A 390 3.23 -22.22 11.38
C LEU A 390 4.48 -21.48 10.94
N LYS A 391 5.37 -21.16 11.87
CA LYS A 391 6.67 -20.57 11.60
C LYS A 391 7.74 -21.66 11.60
N SER A 392 8.52 -21.76 10.54
CA SER A 392 9.56 -22.78 10.39
C SER A 392 10.81 -22.22 9.73
N ILE A 393 11.87 -23.02 9.65
CA ILE A 393 13.12 -22.65 8.98
C ILE A 393 12.95 -22.43 7.47
N VAL A 394 11.92 -23.04 6.86
CA VAL A 394 11.59 -22.91 5.44
C VAL A 394 10.63 -21.75 5.15
N GLY A 395 10.16 -21.06 6.18
CA GLY A 395 9.24 -19.91 6.08
C GLY A 395 8.00 -20.08 6.94
N PHE A 396 6.95 -19.32 6.63
CA PHE A 396 5.68 -19.36 7.35
C PHE A 396 4.57 -19.90 6.46
N SER A 397 3.67 -20.68 7.04
CA SER A 397 2.43 -21.05 6.36
C SER A 397 1.44 -19.88 6.30
N ASP A 398 0.53 -19.91 5.34
CA ASP A 398 -0.56 -18.93 5.27
C ASP A 398 -1.60 -19.12 6.38
N ILE A 399 -2.02 -20.38 6.60
CA ILE A 399 -2.91 -20.73 7.72
C ILE A 399 -2.49 -22.08 8.31
N TYR A 400 -2.47 -22.15 9.63
CA TYR A 400 -2.34 -23.37 10.41
C TYR A 400 -3.53 -23.46 11.36
N LEU A 401 -4.47 -24.33 11.00
CA LEU A 401 -5.71 -24.57 11.72
C LEU A 401 -5.44 -25.62 12.80
N LEU A 402 -5.53 -25.20 14.07
CA LEU A 402 -5.32 -26.08 15.22
C LEU A 402 -6.65 -26.38 15.92
N PRO A 403 -6.84 -27.62 16.42
CA PRO A 403 -8.03 -27.96 17.19
C PRO A 403 -8.12 -27.13 18.49
N ASP A 404 -9.34 -26.74 18.87
CA ASP A 404 -9.59 -25.91 20.07
C ASP A 404 -9.19 -26.60 21.37
N THR A 405 -9.29 -27.92 21.40
CA THR A 405 -8.82 -28.75 22.50
C THR A 405 -7.78 -29.74 21.96
N PRO A 406 -6.63 -29.91 22.62
CA PRO A 406 -5.67 -30.94 22.25
C PRO A 406 -6.33 -32.32 22.13
N GLY A 407 -6.20 -32.96 20.98
CA GLY A 407 -6.82 -34.26 20.69
C GLY A 407 -8.29 -34.22 20.24
N SER A 408 -8.93 -33.04 20.14
CA SER A 408 -10.30 -32.89 19.62
C SER A 408 -10.31 -32.16 18.27
N GLY A 409 -10.15 -32.91 17.18
CA GLY A 409 -10.26 -32.36 15.83
C GLY A 409 -8.95 -32.38 15.06
N ALA A 410 -9.07 -32.08 13.77
CA ALA A 410 -8.02 -32.29 12.79
C ALA A 410 -7.18 -31.02 12.58
N ALA A 411 -5.87 -31.11 12.81
CA ALA A 411 -4.97 -30.00 12.46
C ALA A 411 -4.77 -29.95 10.94
N GLU A 412 -4.68 -28.75 10.39
CA GLU A 412 -4.63 -28.55 8.94
C GLU A 412 -3.72 -27.38 8.56
N ILE A 413 -2.85 -27.59 7.58
CA ILE A 413 -2.03 -26.51 7.00
C ILE A 413 -2.65 -26.12 5.67
N VAL A 414 -2.86 -24.81 5.48
CA VAL A 414 -3.39 -24.22 4.26
C VAL A 414 -2.35 -23.31 3.65
N GLU A 415 -2.13 -23.45 2.34
CA GLU A 415 -1.25 -22.60 1.54
C GLU A 415 -2.06 -21.98 0.39
N ALA A 416 -2.07 -20.65 0.32
CA ALA A 416 -2.80 -19.87 -0.64
C ALA A 416 -1.95 -19.49 -1.85
N LYS A 417 -2.57 -19.43 -3.02
CA LYS A 417 -1.95 -18.95 -4.25
C LYS A 417 -2.87 -18.03 -5.03
N SER A 418 -2.31 -16.94 -5.53
CA SER A 418 -3.04 -15.89 -6.25
C SER A 418 -3.64 -16.34 -7.58
N SER A 419 -3.18 -17.47 -8.13
CA SER A 419 -3.60 -17.96 -9.44
C SER A 419 -3.69 -19.49 -9.47
N PRO A 420 -4.68 -20.05 -10.17
CA PRO A 420 -4.86 -21.50 -10.29
C PRO A 420 -4.01 -22.16 -11.39
N VAL A 421 -3.02 -21.45 -11.95
CA VAL A 421 -2.14 -21.99 -12.99
C VAL A 421 -1.21 -23.07 -12.44
N HIS A 422 -0.84 -24.03 -13.29
CA HIS A 422 -0.02 -25.19 -12.90
C HIS A 422 1.25 -24.82 -12.12
N GLY A 423 1.97 -23.75 -12.48
CA GLY A 423 3.15 -23.29 -11.76
C GLY A 423 2.88 -22.99 -10.28
N LYS A 424 1.75 -22.31 -9.99
CA LYS A 424 1.32 -22.00 -8.62
C LYS A 424 0.84 -23.23 -7.87
N VAL A 425 0.20 -24.18 -8.56
CA VAL A 425 -0.15 -25.48 -7.96
C VAL A 425 1.11 -26.22 -7.50
N ARG A 426 2.18 -26.19 -8.30
CA ARG A 426 3.46 -26.81 -7.92
C ARG A 426 4.09 -26.13 -6.71
N GLU A 427 4.05 -24.80 -6.67
CA GLU A 427 4.55 -24.02 -5.53
C GLU A 427 3.81 -24.39 -4.23
N ALA A 428 2.46 -24.36 -4.25
CA ALA A 428 1.65 -24.72 -3.08
C ALA A 428 1.93 -26.15 -2.60
N LEU A 429 2.03 -27.12 -3.52
CA LEU A 429 2.35 -28.50 -3.18
C LEU A 429 3.71 -28.61 -2.49
N ALA A 430 4.75 -27.96 -3.03
CA ALA A 430 6.08 -28.00 -2.46
C ALA A 430 6.10 -27.37 -1.05
N GLN A 431 5.53 -26.18 -0.90
CA GLN A 431 5.49 -25.47 0.38
C GLN A 431 4.70 -26.23 1.44
N LEU A 432 3.54 -26.83 1.10
CA LEU A 432 2.78 -27.64 2.05
C LEU A 432 3.56 -28.85 2.57
N LEU A 433 4.31 -29.52 1.68
CA LEU A 433 5.18 -30.64 2.06
C LEU A 433 6.39 -30.17 2.87
N ASP A 434 6.92 -28.99 2.58
CA ASP A 434 8.01 -28.39 3.36
C ASP A 434 7.53 -27.88 4.74
N TYR A 435 6.30 -27.42 4.90
CA TYR A 435 5.81 -26.94 6.20
C TYR A 435 5.47 -28.07 7.14
N VAL A 436 4.87 -29.14 6.64
CA VAL A 436 4.25 -30.13 7.52
C VAL A 436 5.21 -30.98 8.33
N ILE A 437 6.42 -31.14 7.82
CA ILE A 437 7.55 -31.76 8.51
C ILE A 437 7.95 -30.97 9.76
N HIS A 438 7.65 -29.67 9.79
CA HIS A 438 7.90 -28.76 10.89
C HIS A 438 6.65 -28.52 11.74
N ALA A 439 5.54 -29.23 11.51
CA ALA A 439 4.33 -29.02 12.28
C ALA A 439 4.54 -29.38 13.77
N THR A 440 3.98 -28.56 14.65
CA THR A 440 3.99 -28.77 16.10
C THR A 440 2.98 -29.80 16.59
N SER A 441 2.12 -30.27 15.70
CA SER A 441 1.05 -31.22 16.00
C SER A 441 0.89 -32.15 14.80
N GLU A 442 0.28 -33.31 15.04
CA GLU A 442 -0.07 -34.22 13.95
C GLU A 442 -1.05 -33.51 12.99
N VAL A 443 -0.71 -33.47 11.71
CA VAL A 443 -1.48 -32.76 10.68
C VAL A 443 -2.32 -33.76 9.92
N ASP A 444 -3.63 -33.58 9.97
CA ASP A 444 -4.60 -34.47 9.34
C ASP A 444 -4.93 -34.09 7.90
N ALA A 445 -4.60 -32.84 7.52
CA ALA A 445 -4.88 -32.33 6.20
C ALA A 445 -3.90 -31.25 5.73
N LEU A 446 -3.62 -31.30 4.43
CA LEU A 446 -3.00 -30.21 3.69
C LEU A 446 -4.01 -29.67 2.70
N THR A 447 -4.12 -28.36 2.59
CA THR A 447 -5.04 -27.71 1.65
C THR A 447 -4.31 -26.66 0.82
N ALA A 448 -4.36 -26.80 -0.50
CA ALA A 448 -3.95 -25.75 -1.41
C ALA A 448 -5.17 -24.89 -1.77
N LEU A 449 -5.09 -23.59 -1.49
CA LEU A 449 -6.16 -22.61 -1.62
C LEU A 449 -5.89 -21.69 -2.83
N PHE A 450 -6.86 -21.51 -3.73
CA PHE A 450 -6.68 -20.74 -4.96
C PHE A 450 -7.79 -19.70 -5.19
N GLU A 451 -7.47 -18.60 -5.89
CA GLU A 451 -8.44 -17.55 -6.24
C GLU A 451 -9.49 -18.03 -7.27
N GLY A 452 -9.23 -19.13 -7.97
CA GLY A 452 -10.17 -19.79 -8.88
C GLY A 452 -9.88 -21.29 -9.01
N ALA A 453 -10.72 -22.02 -9.73
CA ALA A 453 -10.57 -23.48 -9.88
C ALA A 453 -9.33 -23.84 -10.72
N PRO A 454 -8.38 -24.64 -10.19
CA PRO A 454 -7.32 -25.23 -11.00
C PRO A 454 -7.89 -26.21 -12.04
N SER A 455 -7.05 -26.59 -13.00
CA SER A 455 -7.47 -27.58 -14.00
C SER A 455 -7.78 -28.93 -13.32
N ALA A 456 -8.67 -29.73 -13.91
CA ALA A 456 -8.98 -31.07 -13.38
C ALA A 456 -7.72 -31.94 -13.23
N ARG A 457 -6.75 -31.77 -14.13
CA ARG A 457 -5.43 -32.43 -14.05
C ARG A 457 -4.67 -31.99 -12.80
N ASP A 458 -4.66 -30.71 -12.48
CA ASP A 458 -3.95 -30.15 -11.33
C ASP A 458 -4.61 -30.53 -10.00
N ILE A 459 -5.93 -30.52 -9.95
CA ILE A 459 -6.70 -31.03 -8.79
C ILE A 459 -6.40 -32.51 -8.56
N HIS A 460 -6.41 -33.32 -9.63
CA HIS A 460 -6.05 -34.73 -9.53
C HIS A 460 -4.59 -34.91 -9.09
N TRP A 461 -3.69 -34.05 -9.57
CA TRP A 461 -2.28 -34.08 -9.20
C TRP A 461 -2.07 -33.80 -7.72
N LEU A 462 -2.68 -32.74 -7.15
CA LEU A 462 -2.69 -32.48 -5.71
C LEU A 462 -3.26 -33.67 -4.92
N GLY A 463 -4.37 -34.24 -5.41
CA GLY A 463 -5.02 -35.36 -4.74
C GLY A 463 -4.19 -36.64 -4.68
N ASN A 464 -3.24 -36.84 -5.62
CA ASN A 464 -2.29 -37.95 -5.57
C ASN A 464 -1.31 -37.84 -4.38
N TYR A 465 -1.11 -36.63 -3.85
CA TYR A 465 -0.29 -36.37 -2.66
C TYR A 465 -1.14 -36.24 -1.38
N GLY A 466 -2.45 -36.53 -1.44
CA GLY A 466 -3.34 -36.39 -0.29
C GLY A 466 -3.65 -34.94 0.07
N ILE A 467 -3.39 -33.99 -0.84
CA ILE A 467 -3.63 -32.56 -0.64
C ILE A 467 -5.03 -32.21 -1.16
N ARG A 468 -5.82 -31.50 -0.34
CA ARG A 468 -7.12 -30.95 -0.71
C ARG A 468 -6.94 -29.71 -1.58
N CYS A 469 -7.91 -29.47 -2.48
CA CYS A 469 -7.95 -28.25 -3.27
C CYS A 469 -9.17 -27.43 -2.86
N ALA A 470 -8.95 -26.21 -2.36
CA ALA A 470 -9.98 -25.23 -2.07
C ALA A 470 -9.85 -24.06 -3.06
N PHE A 471 -10.96 -23.52 -3.53
CA PHE A 471 -10.97 -22.35 -4.40
C PHE A 471 -12.26 -21.56 -4.28
N ARG A 472 -12.22 -20.25 -4.61
CA ARG A 472 -13.43 -19.41 -4.58
C ARG A 472 -14.48 -19.96 -5.52
N ASP A 473 -15.71 -20.11 -5.02
CA ASP A 473 -16.86 -20.30 -5.88
C ASP A 473 -17.32 -18.94 -6.43
N GLY A 474 -17.94 -18.93 -7.61
CA GLY A 474 -18.41 -17.67 -8.22
C GLY A 474 -19.52 -16.95 -7.44
N GLN A 475 -19.91 -17.43 -6.25
CA GLN A 475 -20.93 -16.85 -5.37
C GLN A 475 -20.33 -16.19 -4.12
N GLY A 476 -19.01 -16.06 -4.04
CA GLY A 476 -18.32 -15.46 -2.90
C GLY A 476 -18.06 -16.41 -1.73
N GLY A 477 -18.36 -17.71 -1.90
CA GLY A 477 -17.96 -18.78 -0.99
C GLY A 477 -16.70 -19.50 -1.47
N PHE A 478 -16.47 -20.70 -0.94
CA PHE A 478 -15.37 -21.57 -1.33
C PHE A 478 -15.86 -22.99 -1.59
N ALA A 479 -15.44 -23.55 -2.72
CA ALA A 479 -15.61 -24.96 -3.04
C ALA A 479 -14.35 -25.73 -2.65
N THR A 480 -14.54 -26.90 -2.04
CA THR A 480 -13.44 -27.78 -1.62
C THR A 480 -13.58 -29.15 -2.27
N ILE A 481 -12.51 -29.63 -2.89
CA ILE A 481 -12.40 -30.97 -3.45
C ILE A 481 -11.42 -31.76 -2.58
N ALA A 482 -11.96 -32.73 -1.83
CA ALA A 482 -11.17 -33.63 -1.02
C ALA A 482 -10.58 -34.77 -1.87
N PRO A 483 -9.32 -35.17 -1.63
CA PRO A 483 -8.78 -36.39 -2.18
C PRO A 483 -9.45 -37.62 -1.53
N PRO A 484 -9.35 -38.81 -2.16
CA PRO A 484 -9.81 -40.05 -1.55
C PRO A 484 -9.13 -40.28 -0.19
N GLU A 485 -9.90 -40.67 0.83
CA GLU A 485 -9.39 -40.89 2.18
C GLU A 485 -8.22 -41.89 2.22
N SER A 486 -8.29 -42.94 1.40
CA SER A 486 -7.20 -43.91 1.24
C SER A 486 -5.90 -43.28 0.74
N ARG A 487 -5.96 -42.21 -0.07
CA ARG A 487 -4.79 -41.46 -0.51
C ARG A 487 -4.26 -40.55 0.58
N VAL A 488 -5.13 -39.91 1.36
CA VAL A 488 -4.71 -39.13 2.53
C VAL A 488 -3.94 -40.00 3.51
N SER A 489 -4.51 -41.16 3.90
CA SER A 489 -3.84 -42.07 4.84
C SER A 489 -2.50 -42.58 4.32
N ALA A 490 -2.45 -42.98 3.04
CA ALA A 490 -1.22 -43.47 2.42
C ALA A 490 -0.14 -42.39 2.37
N MET A 491 -0.51 -41.16 2.02
CA MET A 491 0.44 -40.07 1.95
C MET A 491 0.82 -39.56 3.33
N LYS A 492 -0.07 -39.50 4.32
CA LYS A 492 0.24 -39.03 5.69
C LYS A 492 1.45 -39.76 6.27
N ALA A 493 1.56 -41.07 6.04
CA ALA A 493 2.72 -41.86 6.43
C ALA A 493 4.05 -41.45 5.73
N VAL A 494 3.97 -40.76 4.59
CA VAL A 494 5.11 -40.23 3.82
C VAL A 494 5.52 -38.84 4.31
N TRP A 495 4.57 -37.90 4.45
CA TRP A 495 4.88 -36.53 4.86
C TRP A 495 4.97 -36.34 6.39
N GLN A 496 4.43 -37.26 7.18
CA GLN A 496 4.57 -37.33 8.64
C GLN A 496 4.83 -38.78 9.10
N PRO A 497 6.02 -39.34 8.81
CA PRO A 497 6.35 -40.70 9.20
C PRO A 497 6.29 -40.88 10.73
N SER A 498 5.70 -41.98 11.19
CA SER A 498 5.62 -42.31 12.61
C SER A 498 7.00 -42.68 13.17
N GLY A 499 7.62 -41.78 13.93
CA GLY A 499 8.93 -41.98 14.57
C GLY A 499 9.63 -40.66 14.90
N PRO A 500 10.75 -40.67 15.65
CA PRO A 500 11.57 -39.47 15.77
C PRO A 500 12.02 -39.05 14.36
N VAL A 501 11.83 -37.78 14.03
CA VAL A 501 11.95 -37.20 12.68
C VAL A 501 13.34 -37.40 12.04
N GLY A 502 14.32 -37.95 12.77
CA GLY A 502 15.68 -38.27 12.30
C GLY A 502 15.95 -39.71 11.87
N ALA A 503 14.94 -40.56 11.62
CA ALA A 503 15.13 -41.97 11.25
C ALA A 503 14.76 -42.32 9.79
N LEU A 504 14.93 -41.40 8.85
CA LEU A 504 14.85 -41.65 7.40
C LEU A 504 16.23 -41.74 6.77
#